data_AF-A0AAY4DQR7-F1
#
_entry.id   AF-A0AAY4DQR7-F1
#
_cell.length_a   1.000
_cell.length_b   1.000
_cell.length_c   1.000
_cell.angle_alpha   90.00
_cell.angle_beta   90.00
_cell.angle_gamma   90.00
#
_symmetry.space_group_name_H-M   'P 1'
#
loop_
_entity.id
_entity.type
_entity.pdbx_description
1 polymer ?
#
loop_
_entity_poly.entity_id
_entity_poly.type
_entity_poly.pdbx_seq_one_letter_code
_entity_poly.pdbx_strand_id
1 'polypeptide(L)'
;MGLQRVVVLVGFETVKEALVDQAEDFSGRAPVPFVYKATRGYGIVISNGERWRQMRRFTLTTLRDFGMGRKKMESWIQEESKHLVDLLRENKYKMQKEIDDVIGQTRSPTMEDRKSLPFTNAVIHEAQRFLDITPISVPHYSTSDIIFKGYIIPKVSVVTELISLNVIYFYHRFFPWTFNPNHFLDKNGNFNPNPAFIPFSSGKRACVGEPLARMELFLFVVTLLQHFTFSSPEGPDSVDISPEFSSFGNIPRKYELVATPR
;
A
#
# COMPACT_ATOMS: atom_id res chain seq x y z
N MET A 1 -12.73 -18.95 -14.19
CA MET A 1 -12.44 -19.72 -12.97
C MET A 1 -13.29 -20.98 -13.05
N GLY A 2 -12.68 -22.17 -12.99
CA GLY A 2 -13.41 -23.44 -13.06
C GLY A 2 -14.04 -23.83 -11.72
N LEU A 3 -14.36 -25.11 -11.53
CA LEU A 3 -14.92 -25.70 -10.30
C LEU A 3 -13.91 -25.76 -9.11
N GLN A 4 -12.90 -24.90 -9.09
CA GLN A 4 -11.90 -24.88 -8.01
C GLN A 4 -12.50 -24.30 -6.74
N ARG A 5 -12.27 -24.95 -5.59
CA ARG A 5 -12.69 -24.44 -4.29
C ARG A 5 -11.91 -23.16 -3.99
N VAL A 6 -12.64 -22.15 -3.54
CA VAL A 6 -12.08 -20.88 -3.09
C VAL A 6 -12.39 -20.73 -1.60
N VAL A 7 -11.35 -20.46 -0.81
CA VAL A 7 -11.45 -20.10 0.61
C VAL A 7 -11.12 -18.63 0.73
N VAL A 8 -12.00 -17.87 1.37
CA VAL A 8 -11.81 -16.44 1.60
C VAL A 8 -11.48 -16.23 3.07
N LEU A 9 -10.30 -15.69 3.36
CA LEU A 9 -9.88 -15.33 4.70
C LEU A 9 -10.31 -13.90 5.02
N VAL A 10 -11.04 -13.74 6.11
CA VAL A 10 -11.58 -12.46 6.57
C VAL A 10 -11.20 -12.22 8.02
N GLY A 11 -10.79 -10.98 8.33
CA GLY A 11 -10.43 -10.54 9.65
C GLY A 11 -8.93 -10.60 9.92
N PHE A 12 -8.45 -9.61 10.68
CA PHE A 12 -7.02 -9.40 10.90
C PHE A 12 -6.31 -10.63 11.49
N GLU A 13 -6.84 -11.21 12.57
CA GLU A 13 -6.20 -12.38 13.21
C GLU A 13 -6.14 -13.58 12.28
N THR A 14 -7.21 -13.83 11.51
CA THR A 14 -7.26 -14.90 10.51
C THR A 14 -6.20 -14.70 9.42
N VAL A 15 -6.13 -13.49 8.85
CA VAL A 15 -5.18 -13.17 7.79
C VAL A 15 -3.74 -13.19 8.30
N LYS A 16 -3.50 -12.69 9.52
CA LYS A 16 -2.18 -12.70 10.15
C LYS A 16 -1.71 -14.14 10.41
N GLU A 17 -2.55 -14.99 10.99
CA GLU A 17 -2.21 -16.39 11.25
C GLU A 17 -1.85 -17.12 9.95
N ALA A 18 -2.62 -16.93 8.88
CA ALA A 18 -2.33 -17.55 7.59
C ALA A 18 -1.04 -17.02 6.94
N LEU A 19 -0.87 -15.69 6.87
CA LEU A 19 0.24 -15.08 6.13
C LEU A 19 1.57 -15.09 6.87
N VAL A 20 1.54 -15.06 8.21
CA VAL A 20 2.73 -14.93 9.06
C VAL A 20 3.03 -16.23 9.78
N ASP A 21 2.08 -16.74 10.57
CA ASP A 21 2.32 -17.87 11.48
C ASP A 21 2.37 -19.20 10.72
N GLN A 22 1.49 -19.38 9.73
CA GLN A 22 1.43 -20.55 8.83
C GLN A 22 1.95 -20.23 7.42
N ALA A 23 2.91 -19.31 7.31
CA ALA A 23 3.34 -18.76 6.03
C ALA A 23 3.88 -19.80 5.04
N GLU A 24 4.44 -20.94 5.47
CA GLU A 24 4.87 -21.98 4.52
C GLU A 24 3.66 -22.55 3.77
N ASP A 25 2.60 -22.93 4.49
CA ASP A 25 1.42 -23.61 3.95
C ASP A 25 0.60 -22.68 3.06
N PHE A 26 0.52 -21.40 3.42
CA PHE A 26 -0.24 -20.43 2.66
C PHE A 26 0.58 -19.75 1.55
N SER A 27 1.91 -19.78 1.54
CA SER A 27 2.69 -18.97 0.55
C SER A 27 2.59 -19.42 -0.92
N GLY A 28 1.92 -20.53 -1.21
CA GLY A 28 1.82 -21.08 -2.57
C GLY A 28 1.08 -20.16 -3.55
N ARG A 29 1.48 -20.21 -4.82
CA ARG A 29 0.84 -19.51 -5.95
C ARG A 29 0.37 -20.52 -6.99
N ALA A 30 -0.85 -20.35 -7.48
CA ALA A 30 -1.38 -21.23 -8.51
C ALA A 30 -0.58 -21.07 -9.81
N PRO A 31 -0.23 -22.16 -10.51
CA PRO A 31 0.34 -22.06 -11.85
C PRO A 31 -0.76 -21.64 -12.82
N VAL A 32 -0.92 -20.34 -13.05
CA VAL A 32 -1.84 -19.83 -14.08
C VAL A 32 -1.19 -20.11 -15.45
N PRO A 33 -1.76 -20.98 -16.31
CA PRO A 33 -1.05 -21.47 -17.50
C PRO A 33 -0.59 -20.36 -18.45
N PHE A 34 -1.41 -19.34 -18.64
CA PHE A 34 -1.07 -18.16 -19.43
C PHE A 34 0.15 -17.43 -18.87
N VAL A 35 0.13 -17.11 -17.57
CA VAL A 35 1.21 -16.38 -16.91
C VAL A 35 2.48 -17.22 -16.85
N TYR A 36 2.35 -18.53 -16.59
CA TYR A 36 3.47 -19.47 -16.60
C TYR A 36 4.14 -19.52 -17.97
N LYS A 37 3.37 -19.53 -19.07
CA LYS A 37 3.90 -19.49 -20.43
C LYS A 37 4.60 -18.16 -20.74
N ALA A 38 4.01 -17.04 -20.34
CA ALA A 38 4.56 -15.71 -20.58
C ALA A 38 5.89 -15.48 -19.81
N THR A 39 5.94 -15.94 -18.56
CA THR A 39 7.09 -15.71 -17.66
C THR A 39 8.08 -16.87 -17.63
N ARG A 40 7.79 -17.97 -18.33
CA ARG A 40 8.50 -19.26 -18.22
C ARG A 40 8.59 -19.76 -16.77
N GLY A 41 7.60 -19.39 -15.94
CA GLY A 41 7.54 -19.69 -14.52
C GLY A 41 8.50 -18.89 -13.63
N TYR A 42 9.09 -17.81 -14.14
CA TYR A 42 9.84 -16.82 -13.35
C TYR A 42 8.91 -15.67 -12.90
N GLY A 43 9.38 -14.84 -11.98
CA GLY A 43 8.64 -13.69 -11.45
C GLY A 43 8.41 -13.75 -9.95
N ILE A 44 8.58 -12.60 -9.29
CA ILE A 44 8.52 -12.47 -7.83
C ILE A 44 7.11 -12.74 -7.25
N VAL A 45 6.06 -12.50 -8.05
CA VAL A 45 4.65 -12.60 -7.63
C VAL A 45 4.12 -14.03 -7.69
N ILE A 46 4.43 -14.78 -8.75
CA ILE A 46 3.73 -16.02 -9.14
C ILE A 46 4.53 -17.31 -8.96
N SER A 47 5.85 -17.22 -8.77
CA SER A 47 6.71 -18.39 -8.63
C SER A 47 6.63 -19.00 -7.22
N ASN A 48 7.09 -20.25 -7.07
CA ASN A 48 7.11 -20.98 -5.80
C ASN A 48 8.49 -21.60 -5.51
N GLY A 49 8.66 -22.08 -4.29
CA GLY A 49 9.81 -22.87 -3.86
C GLY A 49 11.14 -22.12 -4.00
N GLU A 50 12.20 -22.86 -4.32
CA GLU A 50 13.56 -22.31 -4.38
C GLU A 50 13.73 -21.23 -5.45
N ARG A 51 13.05 -21.39 -6.59
CA ARG A 51 13.05 -20.38 -7.66
C ARG A 51 12.56 -19.03 -7.14
N TRP A 52 11.47 -19.03 -6.39
CA TRP A 52 10.93 -17.81 -5.78
C TRP A 52 11.89 -17.22 -4.74
N ARG A 53 12.49 -18.05 -3.88
CA ARG A 53 13.44 -17.60 -2.86
C ARG A 53 14.66 -16.92 -3.48
N GLN A 54 15.20 -17.49 -4.55
CA GLN A 54 16.32 -16.91 -5.31
C GLN A 54 15.95 -15.56 -5.91
N MET A 55 14.82 -15.47 -6.61
CA MET A 55 14.38 -14.20 -7.19
C MET A 55 14.08 -13.15 -6.13
N ARG A 56 13.45 -13.52 -5.01
CA ARG A 56 13.20 -12.60 -3.90
C ARG A 56 14.51 -12.08 -3.30
N ARG A 57 15.48 -12.97 -3.05
CA ARG A 57 16.80 -12.56 -2.54
C ARG A 57 17.50 -11.64 -3.54
N PHE A 58 17.50 -11.98 -4.83
CA PHE A 58 18.05 -11.14 -5.88
C PHE A 58 17.39 -9.76 -5.90
N THR A 59 16.06 -9.70 -6.02
CA THR A 59 15.32 -8.42 -6.06
C THR A 59 15.56 -7.57 -4.81
N LEU A 60 15.53 -8.14 -3.61
CA LEU A 60 15.79 -7.39 -2.38
C LEU A 60 17.24 -6.89 -2.32
N THR A 61 18.20 -7.68 -2.79
CA THR A 61 19.62 -7.28 -2.86
C THR A 61 19.78 -6.13 -3.84
N THR A 62 19.25 -6.29 -5.06
CA THR A 62 19.24 -5.27 -6.11
C THR A 62 18.59 -3.97 -5.64
N LEU A 63 17.38 -4.02 -5.05
CA LEU A 63 16.71 -2.82 -4.53
C LEU A 63 17.54 -2.11 -3.45
N ARG A 64 18.18 -2.87 -2.56
CA ARG A 64 19.08 -2.31 -1.54
C ARG A 64 20.31 -1.66 -2.16
N ASP A 65 20.87 -2.25 -3.21
CA ASP A 65 22.05 -1.75 -3.92
C ASP A 65 21.71 -0.49 -4.75
N PHE A 66 20.51 -0.45 -5.34
CA PHE A 66 19.95 0.75 -5.99
C PHE A 66 19.66 1.89 -5.01
N GLY A 67 19.68 1.63 -3.70
CA GLY A 67 19.57 2.65 -2.66
C GLY A 67 18.21 2.73 -1.99
N MET A 68 17.37 1.70 -2.08
CA MET A 68 16.17 1.58 -1.25
C MET A 68 16.57 1.67 0.24
N GLY A 69 16.10 2.72 0.91
CA GLY A 69 16.49 3.05 2.29
C GLY A 69 17.83 3.77 2.46
N ARG A 70 18.38 4.37 1.39
CA ARG A 70 19.59 5.22 1.42
C ARG A 70 19.32 6.59 0.82
N LYS A 71 20.11 7.60 1.22
CA LYS A 71 20.00 9.01 0.79
C LYS A 71 20.01 9.22 -0.73
N LYS A 72 20.61 8.31 -1.51
CA LYS A 72 20.70 8.40 -2.98
C LYS A 72 19.34 8.27 -3.68
N MET A 73 18.51 7.32 -3.26
CA MET A 73 17.19 7.15 -3.88
C MET A 73 16.25 8.28 -3.46
N GLU A 74 16.36 8.73 -2.21
CA GLU A 74 15.69 9.92 -1.71
C GLU A 74 15.98 11.16 -2.57
N SER A 75 17.24 11.41 -2.97
CA SER A 75 17.56 12.52 -3.87
C SER A 75 16.95 12.41 -5.28
N TRP A 76 16.81 11.19 -5.82
CA TRP A 76 16.19 10.96 -7.12
C TRP A 76 14.68 11.12 -7.07
N ILE A 77 14.07 10.58 -6.01
CA ILE A 77 12.67 10.77 -5.72
C ILE A 77 12.35 12.25 -5.63
N GLN A 78 13.13 13.04 -4.89
CA GLN A 78 12.95 14.49 -4.78
C GLN A 78 13.01 15.22 -6.14
N GLU A 79 13.84 14.75 -7.06
CA GLU A 79 13.98 15.32 -8.40
C GLU A 79 12.71 15.06 -9.24
N GLU A 80 12.25 13.81 -9.25
CA GLU A 80 11.03 13.36 -9.96
C GLU A 80 9.75 13.86 -9.29
N SER A 81 9.81 14.17 -7.98
CA SER A 81 8.70 14.66 -7.16
C SER A 81 8.14 16.00 -7.60
N LYS A 82 8.83 16.73 -8.47
CA LYS A 82 8.37 18.02 -8.99
C LYS A 82 7.16 17.91 -9.93
N HIS A 83 6.76 16.68 -10.31
CA HIS A 83 5.80 16.45 -11.38
C HIS A 83 4.71 15.45 -10.99
N LEU A 84 3.87 15.70 -9.97
CA LEU A 84 2.61 14.95 -9.86
C LEU A 84 1.64 15.50 -8.81
N VAL A 85 0.37 15.12 -8.94
CA VAL A 85 -0.61 14.85 -7.87
C VAL A 85 -1.66 15.91 -7.49
N ASP A 86 -2.87 15.34 -7.47
CA ASP A 86 -4.23 15.85 -7.27
C ASP A 86 -4.86 15.54 -5.89
N LEU A 87 -4.18 14.80 -5.01
CA LEU A 87 -4.87 13.98 -4.00
C LEU A 87 -5.34 14.71 -2.73
N LEU A 88 -5.17 16.03 -2.61
CA LEU A 88 -5.17 16.70 -1.29
C LEU A 88 -6.26 17.77 -1.17
N ARG A 89 -7.51 17.36 -1.38
CA ARG A 89 -8.70 18.23 -1.49
C ARG A 89 -8.97 19.08 -0.24
N GLU A 90 -8.75 18.57 0.98
CA GLU A 90 -9.17 19.26 2.22
C GLU A 90 -8.07 19.38 3.29
N ASN A 91 -7.13 18.44 3.32
CA ASN A 91 -6.06 18.42 4.32
C ASN A 91 -4.83 19.23 3.90
N LYS A 92 -4.78 19.71 2.64
CA LYS A 92 -3.62 20.40 2.08
C LYS A 92 -3.15 21.57 2.93
N TYR A 93 -4.04 22.46 3.38
CA TYR A 93 -3.62 23.63 4.15
C TYR A 93 -3.03 23.27 5.50
N LYS A 94 -3.56 22.23 6.15
CA LYS A 94 -3.03 21.75 7.44
C LYS A 94 -1.70 21.04 7.27
N MET A 95 -1.53 20.24 6.21
CA MET A 95 -0.25 19.63 5.86
C MET A 95 0.78 20.68 5.46
N GLN A 96 0.41 21.63 4.60
CA GLN A 96 1.25 22.74 4.18
C GLN A 96 1.75 23.53 5.39
N LYS A 97 0.87 23.87 6.33
CA LYS A 97 1.26 24.51 7.58
C LYS A 97 2.25 23.65 8.40
N GLU A 98 1.96 22.36 8.59
CA GLU A 98 2.85 21.44 9.30
C GLU A 98 4.23 21.34 8.62
N ILE A 99 4.26 21.29 7.29
CA ILE A 99 5.48 21.25 6.47
C ILE A 99 6.25 22.57 6.60
N ASP A 100 5.58 23.72 6.54
CA ASP A 100 6.21 25.03 6.67
C ASP A 100 6.83 25.21 8.06
N ASP A 101 6.13 24.76 9.12
CA ASP A 101 6.58 24.87 10.50
C ASP A 101 7.81 23.98 10.79
N VAL A 102 7.92 22.81 10.14
CA VAL A 102 8.97 21.80 10.42
C VAL A 102 10.13 21.85 9.43
N ILE A 103 9.85 22.03 8.15
CA ILE A 103 10.83 21.96 7.05
C ILE A 103 11.15 23.37 6.52
N GLY A 104 10.15 24.25 6.48
CA GLY A 104 10.24 25.56 5.83
C GLY A 104 10.09 25.45 4.30
N GLN A 105 10.41 26.52 3.58
CA GLN A 105 10.22 26.61 2.12
C GLN A 105 11.51 26.41 1.29
N THR A 106 12.68 26.45 1.93
CA THR A 106 13.98 26.45 1.25
C THR A 106 14.71 25.11 1.30
N ARG A 107 14.46 24.30 2.33
CA ARG A 107 15.12 23.01 2.55
C ARG A 107 14.30 21.90 1.91
N SER A 108 14.96 21.00 1.17
CA SER A 108 14.29 19.81 0.62
C SER A 108 13.85 18.82 1.72
N PRO A 109 12.67 18.20 1.59
CA PRO A 109 12.16 17.23 2.57
C PRO A 109 12.98 15.95 2.58
N THR A 110 13.18 15.35 3.74
CA THR A 110 13.95 14.11 3.90
C THR A 110 13.16 13.04 4.63
N MET A 111 13.60 11.77 4.55
CA MET A 111 12.95 10.69 5.29
C MET A 111 13.09 10.83 6.82
N GLU A 112 14.06 11.60 7.29
CA GLU A 112 14.21 11.93 8.72
C GLU A 112 13.05 12.80 9.22
N ASP A 113 12.48 13.65 8.36
CA ASP A 113 11.37 14.55 8.68
C ASP A 113 10.06 13.83 8.95
N ARG A 114 9.91 12.57 8.49
CA ARG A 114 8.69 11.79 8.63
C ARG A 114 8.21 11.64 10.07
N LYS A 115 9.14 11.60 11.03
CA LYS A 115 8.80 11.51 12.47
C LYS A 115 8.24 12.82 13.03
N SER A 116 8.60 13.94 12.40
CA SER A 116 8.19 15.30 12.79
C SER A 116 6.96 15.80 12.02
N LEU A 117 6.47 15.02 11.04
CA LEU A 117 5.27 15.32 10.26
C LEU A 117 4.15 14.28 10.51
N PRO A 118 3.67 14.13 11.76
CA PRO A 118 2.70 13.09 12.11
C PRO A 118 1.36 13.24 11.37
N PHE A 119 0.87 14.47 11.14
CA PHE A 119 -0.39 14.69 10.46
C PHE A 119 -0.28 14.35 8.97
N THR A 120 0.77 14.81 8.30
CA THR A 120 1.05 14.47 6.90
C THR A 120 1.22 12.97 6.71
N ASN A 121 1.96 12.30 7.60
CA ASN A 121 2.12 10.84 7.56
C ASN A 121 0.76 10.13 7.78
N ALA A 122 -0.09 10.63 8.67
CA ALA A 122 -1.45 10.12 8.88
C ALA A 122 -2.34 10.29 7.64
N VAL A 123 -2.28 11.44 6.96
CA VAL A 123 -3.02 11.69 5.70
C VAL A 123 -2.60 10.71 4.62
N ILE A 124 -1.29 10.43 4.47
CA ILE A 124 -0.80 9.45 3.48
C ILE A 124 -1.34 8.04 3.78
N HIS A 125 -1.32 7.62 5.06
CA HIS A 125 -1.85 6.31 5.44
C HIS A 125 -3.36 6.23 5.24
N GLU A 126 -4.08 7.29 5.58
CA GLU A 126 -5.52 7.38 5.36
C GLU A 126 -5.87 7.38 3.87
N ALA A 127 -5.08 8.05 3.02
CA ALA A 127 -5.24 7.98 1.58
C ALA A 127 -5.04 6.57 1.03
N GLN A 128 -4.00 5.87 1.48
CA GLN A 128 -3.80 4.46 1.10
C GLN A 128 -4.96 3.56 1.58
N ARG A 129 -5.50 3.79 2.79
CA ARG A 129 -6.65 3.07 3.32
C ARG A 129 -7.93 3.37 2.52
N PHE A 130 -8.15 4.62 2.17
CA PHE A 130 -9.37 5.10 1.54
C PHE A 130 -9.42 4.76 0.04
N LEU A 131 -8.32 4.93 -0.68
CA LEU A 131 -8.21 4.56 -2.09
C LEU A 131 -8.35 3.05 -2.31
N ASP A 132 -7.95 2.28 -1.29
CA ASP A 132 -8.07 0.83 -1.28
C ASP A 132 -7.58 0.20 -2.60
N ILE A 133 -6.35 0.54 -3.02
CA ILE A 133 -5.85 0.22 -4.37
C ILE A 133 -5.84 -1.29 -4.62
N THR A 134 -5.61 -2.10 -3.59
CA THR A 134 -5.60 -3.56 -3.66
C THR A 134 -6.51 -4.15 -2.58
N PRO A 135 -7.85 -4.21 -2.81
CA PRO A 135 -8.82 -4.68 -1.83
C PRO A 135 -8.67 -6.16 -1.50
N ILE A 136 -8.24 -6.93 -2.51
CA ILE A 136 -8.02 -8.36 -2.45
C ILE A 136 -6.54 -8.62 -2.67
N SER A 137 -5.95 -9.47 -1.83
CA SER A 137 -4.59 -9.95 -2.06
C SER A 137 -4.49 -10.76 -3.36
N VAL A 138 -3.29 -10.83 -3.93
CA VAL A 138 -3.02 -11.83 -4.98
C VAL A 138 -3.42 -13.20 -4.42
N PRO A 139 -4.22 -14.03 -5.10
CA PRO A 139 -4.65 -15.31 -4.55
C PRO A 139 -3.51 -16.29 -4.28
N HIS A 140 -3.57 -16.91 -3.12
CA HIS A 140 -2.72 -17.99 -2.64
C HIS A 140 -3.29 -19.35 -3.10
N TYR A 141 -2.49 -20.41 -3.00
CA TYR A 141 -2.85 -21.74 -3.50
C TYR A 141 -2.28 -22.84 -2.61
N SER A 142 -3.15 -23.73 -2.13
CA SER A 142 -2.74 -24.82 -1.24
C SER A 142 -2.00 -25.94 -1.99
N THR A 143 -0.75 -26.19 -1.60
CA THR A 143 0.10 -27.25 -2.17
C THR A 143 -0.08 -28.60 -1.46
N SER A 144 -0.69 -28.59 -0.29
CA SER A 144 -1.07 -29.71 0.57
C SER A 144 -2.39 -29.40 1.27
N ASP A 145 -2.97 -30.38 1.96
CA ASP A 145 -4.07 -30.12 2.87
C ASP A 145 -3.56 -29.27 4.05
N ILE A 146 -4.33 -28.25 4.43
CA ILE A 146 -3.97 -27.31 5.51
C ILE A 146 -5.03 -27.42 6.60
N ILE A 147 -4.61 -27.61 7.85
CA ILE A 147 -5.49 -27.56 9.02
C ILE A 147 -5.48 -26.13 9.55
N PHE A 148 -6.59 -25.42 9.40
CA PHE A 148 -6.69 -24.01 9.73
C PHE A 148 -7.99 -23.71 10.49
N LYS A 149 -7.87 -23.19 11.71
CA LYS A 149 -9.01 -22.88 12.60
C LYS A 149 -10.04 -24.02 12.75
N GLY A 150 -9.57 -25.26 12.82
CA GLY A 150 -10.42 -26.46 12.94
C GLY A 150 -11.03 -26.95 11.62
N TYR A 151 -10.76 -26.28 10.50
CA TYR A 151 -11.17 -26.70 9.16
C TYR A 151 -10.00 -27.33 8.40
N ILE A 152 -10.32 -28.23 7.47
CA ILE A 152 -9.35 -28.74 6.49
C ILE A 152 -9.57 -27.97 5.19
N ILE A 153 -8.55 -27.21 4.78
CA ILE A 153 -8.48 -26.60 3.45
C ILE A 153 -7.78 -27.61 2.55
N PRO A 154 -8.49 -28.25 1.60
CA PRO A 154 -7.89 -29.32 0.81
C PRO A 154 -6.85 -28.76 -0.16
N LYS A 155 -5.89 -29.60 -0.54
CA LYS A 155 -4.93 -29.32 -1.61
C LYS A 155 -5.66 -28.87 -2.88
N VAL A 156 -5.04 -28.00 -3.68
CA VAL A 156 -5.64 -27.43 -4.91
C VAL A 156 -6.82 -26.49 -4.62
N SER A 157 -6.82 -25.86 -3.45
CA SER A 157 -7.75 -24.78 -3.12
C SER A 157 -7.09 -23.42 -3.38
N VAL A 158 -7.87 -22.50 -3.94
CA VAL A 158 -7.48 -21.09 -4.02
C VAL A 158 -7.80 -20.45 -2.67
N VAL A 159 -6.84 -19.75 -2.09
CA VAL A 159 -7.05 -18.96 -0.87
C VAL A 159 -6.92 -17.49 -1.24
N THR A 160 -7.84 -16.65 -0.81
CA THR A 160 -7.73 -15.20 -1.04
C THR A 160 -7.98 -14.47 0.27
N GLU A 161 -7.23 -13.40 0.51
CA GLU A 161 -7.37 -12.58 1.71
C GLU A 161 -8.01 -11.24 1.36
N LEU A 162 -9.02 -10.84 2.14
CA LEU A 162 -9.62 -9.51 2.04
C LEU A 162 -8.85 -8.54 2.93
N ILE A 163 -7.73 -8.04 2.40
CA ILE A 163 -6.77 -7.19 3.11
C ILE A 163 -7.46 -5.93 3.66
N SER A 164 -8.32 -5.32 2.85
CA SER A 164 -8.87 -3.99 3.17
C SER A 164 -9.99 -4.01 4.18
N LEU A 165 -10.60 -5.18 4.38
CA LEU A 165 -11.56 -5.39 5.46
C LEU A 165 -10.86 -5.53 6.82
N ASN A 166 -9.56 -5.84 6.88
CA ASN A 166 -8.87 -6.04 8.16
C ASN A 166 -8.94 -4.80 9.06
N VAL A 167 -8.74 -3.61 8.49
CA VAL A 167 -8.82 -2.35 9.25
C VAL A 167 -10.25 -2.04 9.69
N ILE A 168 -11.24 -2.39 8.87
CA ILE A 168 -12.66 -2.14 9.14
C ILE A 168 -13.15 -3.02 10.31
N TYR A 169 -12.83 -4.32 10.29
CA TYR A 169 -13.27 -5.25 11.32
C TYR A 169 -12.50 -5.11 12.64
N PHE A 170 -11.24 -4.67 12.62
CA PHE A 170 -10.39 -4.68 13.82
C PHE A 170 -10.84 -3.72 14.93
N TYR A 171 -11.60 -2.66 14.62
CA TYR A 171 -12.00 -1.70 15.64
C TYR A 171 -13.49 -1.41 15.77
N HIS A 172 -14.37 -1.79 14.82
CA HIS A 172 -15.79 -1.37 14.80
C HIS A 172 -16.00 0.16 14.97
N ARG A 173 -14.94 0.97 14.84
CA ARG A 173 -14.86 2.38 15.28
C ARG A 173 -14.41 3.33 14.17
N PHE A 174 -14.17 2.77 12.99
CA PHE A 174 -13.87 3.52 11.79
C PHE A 174 -15.19 3.72 11.07
N PHE A 175 -15.53 4.95 10.71
CA PHE A 175 -16.48 5.17 9.62
C PHE A 175 -15.68 4.88 8.33
N PRO A 176 -15.75 3.66 7.78
CA PRO A 176 -14.75 3.22 6.81
C PRO A 176 -14.86 4.01 5.50
N TRP A 177 -16.05 4.53 5.24
CA TRP A 177 -16.42 5.31 4.06
C TRP A 177 -16.05 6.79 4.15
N THR A 178 -15.50 7.25 5.28
CA THR A 178 -15.07 8.65 5.45
C THR A 178 -13.56 8.73 5.49
N PHE A 179 -13.00 9.70 4.78
CA PHE A 179 -11.59 10.04 4.86
C PHE A 179 -11.33 10.80 6.17
N ASN A 180 -10.57 10.21 7.10
CA ASN A 180 -10.28 10.81 8.39
C ASN A 180 -8.85 10.50 8.86
N PRO A 181 -7.89 11.45 8.75
CA PRO A 181 -6.52 11.23 9.20
C PRO A 181 -6.38 10.86 10.68
N ASN A 182 -7.36 11.19 11.54
CA ASN A 182 -7.32 10.83 12.96
C ASN A 182 -7.35 9.31 13.20
N HIS A 183 -7.71 8.52 12.19
CA HIS A 183 -7.56 7.07 12.18
C HIS A 183 -6.12 6.59 12.45
N PHE A 184 -5.12 7.41 12.11
CA PHE A 184 -3.70 7.12 12.28
C PHE A 184 -3.02 8.10 13.24
N LEU A 185 -3.79 8.77 14.11
CA LEU A 185 -3.28 9.67 15.13
C LEU A 185 -3.71 9.20 16.52
N ASP A 186 -2.84 9.36 17.51
CA ASP A 186 -3.21 9.23 18.92
C ASP A 186 -3.90 10.51 19.44
N LYS A 187 -4.37 10.47 20.69
CA LYS A 187 -5.01 11.61 21.37
C LYS A 187 -4.11 12.85 21.51
N ASN A 188 -2.80 12.70 21.35
CA ASN A 188 -1.81 13.77 21.43
C ASN A 188 -1.41 14.29 20.03
N GLY A 189 -1.98 13.73 18.96
CA GLY A 189 -1.63 14.08 17.59
C GLY A 189 -0.36 13.42 17.05
N ASN A 190 0.20 12.43 17.75
CA ASN A 190 1.32 11.64 17.22
C ASN A 190 0.82 10.59 16.25
N PHE A 191 1.66 10.25 15.26
CA PHE A 191 1.36 9.17 14.34
C PHE A 191 1.29 7.81 15.07
N ASN A 192 0.16 7.13 14.93
CA ASN A 192 -0.12 5.84 15.52
C ASN A 192 -0.46 4.82 14.42
N PRO A 193 0.49 3.96 14.00
CA PRO A 193 0.26 2.98 12.96
C PRO A 193 -0.71 1.89 13.43
N ASN A 194 -1.66 1.51 12.56
CA ASN A 194 -2.57 0.40 12.83
C ASN A 194 -1.94 -0.92 12.35
N PRO A 195 -1.73 -1.93 13.22
CA PRO A 195 -1.14 -3.21 12.81
C PRO A 195 -2.02 -4.01 11.84
N ALA A 196 -3.34 -3.77 11.82
CA ALA A 196 -4.26 -4.36 10.86
C ALA A 196 -4.23 -3.69 9.48
N PHE A 197 -3.56 -2.54 9.36
CA PHE A 197 -3.37 -1.85 8.09
C PHE A 197 -2.15 -2.39 7.34
N ILE A 198 -2.40 -3.36 6.46
CA ILE A 198 -1.38 -4.07 5.68
C ILE A 198 -1.53 -3.85 4.16
N PRO A 199 -1.48 -2.61 3.65
CA PRO A 199 -1.67 -2.30 2.22
C PRO A 199 -0.60 -2.95 1.32
N PHE A 200 0.49 -3.41 1.91
CA PHE A 200 1.59 -4.10 1.23
C PHE A 200 1.64 -5.61 1.56
N SER A 201 0.53 -6.17 2.06
CA SER A 201 0.43 -7.53 2.60
C SER A 201 1.38 -7.77 3.78
N SER A 202 1.57 -9.03 4.19
CA SER A 202 2.43 -9.42 5.30
C SER A 202 3.07 -10.80 5.05
N GLY A 203 4.05 -11.14 5.89
CA GLY A 203 4.73 -12.44 5.86
C GLY A 203 5.61 -12.67 4.63
N LYS A 204 5.72 -13.93 4.20
CA LYS A 204 6.67 -14.34 3.15
C LYS A 204 6.43 -13.67 1.81
N ARG A 205 5.18 -13.36 1.49
CA ARG A 205 4.76 -12.73 0.23
C ARG A 205 4.55 -11.21 0.35
N ALA A 206 4.97 -10.60 1.47
CA ALA A 206 4.95 -9.15 1.63
C ALA A 206 5.68 -8.44 0.48
N CYS A 207 5.15 -7.29 0.07
CA CYS A 207 5.66 -6.50 -1.04
C CYS A 207 7.15 -6.19 -0.86
N VAL A 208 7.96 -6.60 -1.84
CA VAL A 208 9.41 -6.32 -1.81
C VAL A 208 9.73 -4.83 -1.97
N GLY A 209 8.80 -4.07 -2.56
CA GLY A 209 8.93 -2.63 -2.81
C GLY A 209 8.32 -1.74 -1.73
N GLU A 210 7.78 -2.29 -0.63
CA GLU A 210 7.15 -1.48 0.44
C GLU A 210 8.06 -0.34 0.95
N PRO A 211 9.36 -0.56 1.25
CA PRO A 211 10.20 0.52 1.75
C PRO A 211 10.37 1.66 0.73
N LEU A 212 10.47 1.32 -0.56
CA LEU A 212 10.57 2.28 -1.65
C LEU A 212 9.27 3.05 -1.81
N ALA A 213 8.13 2.36 -1.92
CA ALA A 213 6.82 2.98 -2.09
C ALA A 213 6.48 3.93 -0.94
N ARG A 214 6.80 3.57 0.31
CA ARG A 214 6.58 4.46 1.47
C ARG A 214 7.46 5.71 1.43
N MET A 215 8.69 5.58 0.94
CA MET A 215 9.61 6.70 0.78
C MET A 215 9.14 7.63 -0.34
N GLU A 216 8.75 7.06 -1.49
CA GLU A 216 8.17 7.80 -2.61
C GLU A 216 6.92 8.55 -2.16
N LEU A 217 5.91 7.86 -1.64
CA LEU A 217 4.66 8.50 -1.19
C LEU A 217 4.90 9.66 -0.24
N PHE A 218 5.85 9.53 0.70
CA PHE A 218 6.16 10.59 1.65
C PHE A 218 6.88 11.77 1.00
N LEU A 219 8.03 11.53 0.36
CA LEU A 219 8.85 12.59 -0.21
C LEU A 219 8.14 13.31 -1.35
N PHE A 220 7.41 12.60 -2.21
CA PHE A 220 6.61 13.18 -3.27
C PHE A 220 5.56 14.13 -2.69
N VAL A 221 4.68 13.61 -1.82
CA VAL A 221 3.57 14.40 -1.27
C VAL A 221 4.07 15.64 -0.53
N VAL A 222 5.11 15.49 0.29
CA VAL A 222 5.66 16.60 1.07
C VAL A 222 6.28 17.66 0.15
N THR A 223 7.09 17.25 -0.83
CA THR A 223 7.75 18.19 -1.77
C THR A 223 6.72 18.97 -2.59
N LEU A 224 5.67 18.29 -3.07
CA LEU A 224 4.62 18.91 -3.86
C LEU A 224 3.83 19.94 -3.06
N LEU A 225 3.43 19.59 -1.83
CA LEU A 225 2.71 20.51 -0.96
C LEU A 225 3.57 21.65 -0.44
N GLN A 226 4.88 21.42 -0.28
CA GLN A 226 5.82 22.48 0.07
C GLN A 226 5.77 23.59 -0.97
N HIS A 227 5.84 23.25 -2.26
CA HIS A 227 6.00 24.22 -3.35
C HIS A 227 4.73 24.63 -4.09
N PHE A 228 3.64 23.87 -3.98
CA PHE A 228 2.44 24.12 -4.76
C PHE A 228 1.16 24.02 -3.92
N THR A 229 0.17 24.78 -4.34
CA THR A 229 -1.23 24.65 -3.95
C THR A 229 -2.02 24.12 -5.13
N PHE A 230 -2.68 22.99 -4.95
CA PHE A 230 -3.43 22.32 -6.01
C PHE A 230 -4.93 22.65 -5.95
N SER A 231 -5.56 22.75 -7.11
CA SER A 231 -7.01 22.91 -7.28
C SER A 231 -7.51 22.25 -8.56
N SER A 232 -8.76 21.80 -8.57
CA SER A 232 -9.43 21.37 -9.81
C SER A 232 -9.83 22.60 -10.65
N PRO A 233 -9.61 22.57 -11.99
CA PRO A 233 -10.06 23.62 -12.91
C PRO A 233 -11.57 23.90 -12.82
N GLU A 234 -12.37 22.86 -12.60
CA GLU A 234 -13.84 22.93 -12.54
C GLU A 234 -14.36 23.12 -11.10
N GLY A 235 -13.48 23.46 -10.17
CA GLY A 235 -13.80 23.62 -8.75
C GLY A 235 -13.81 22.29 -7.97
N PRO A 236 -13.85 22.34 -6.64
CA PRO A 236 -13.62 21.18 -5.79
C PRO A 236 -14.65 20.06 -6.00
N ASP A 237 -15.91 20.40 -6.30
CA ASP A 237 -17.00 19.43 -6.41
C ASP A 237 -17.01 18.61 -7.70
N SER A 238 -16.15 18.97 -8.66
CA SER A 238 -15.96 18.23 -9.92
C SER A 238 -15.17 16.93 -9.76
N VAL A 239 -14.49 16.73 -8.62
CA VAL A 239 -13.62 15.57 -8.41
C VAL A 239 -14.41 14.38 -7.87
N ASP A 240 -14.60 13.37 -8.72
CA ASP A 240 -15.20 12.08 -8.37
C ASP A 240 -14.17 11.09 -7.79
N ILE A 241 -14.15 10.96 -6.47
CA ILE A 241 -13.20 10.06 -5.79
C ILE A 241 -13.50 8.55 -5.95
N SER A 242 -14.53 8.16 -6.70
CA SER A 242 -14.81 6.76 -7.02
C SER A 242 -13.78 6.17 -8.00
N PRO A 243 -13.43 4.88 -7.87
CA PRO A 243 -12.52 4.24 -8.82
C PRO A 243 -13.14 4.20 -10.23
N GLU A 244 -12.32 4.45 -11.26
CA GLU A 244 -12.72 4.31 -12.66
C GLU A 244 -13.03 2.84 -12.99
N PHE A 245 -12.23 1.94 -12.41
CA PHE A 245 -12.37 0.50 -12.54
C PHE A 245 -12.07 -0.17 -11.20
N SER A 246 -12.91 -1.13 -10.82
CA SER A 246 -12.76 -1.93 -9.61
C SER A 246 -12.78 -3.41 -9.96
N SER A 247 -11.69 -4.12 -9.64
CA SER A 247 -11.58 -5.57 -9.77
C SER A 247 -10.55 -6.11 -8.76
N PHE A 248 -9.46 -6.72 -9.23
CA PHE A 248 -8.31 -7.05 -8.38
C PHE A 248 -7.70 -5.82 -7.71
N GLY A 249 -7.79 -4.66 -8.35
CA GLY A 249 -7.42 -3.37 -7.79
C GLY A 249 -8.43 -2.28 -8.13
N ASN A 250 -8.40 -1.21 -7.34
CA ASN A 250 -9.12 0.02 -7.60
C ASN A 250 -8.22 0.98 -8.36
N ILE A 251 -8.60 1.31 -9.59
CA ILE A 251 -7.84 2.22 -10.45
C ILE A 251 -8.44 3.62 -10.30
N PRO A 252 -7.65 4.64 -9.90
CA PRO A 252 -8.14 6.01 -9.81
C PRO A 252 -8.43 6.56 -11.21
N ARG A 253 -9.42 7.45 -11.29
CA ARG A 253 -9.72 8.22 -12.51
C ARG A 253 -8.58 9.19 -12.81
N LYS A 254 -8.48 9.57 -14.09
CA LYS A 254 -7.61 10.66 -14.52
C LYS A 254 -8.30 12.00 -14.29
N TYR A 255 -7.51 12.97 -13.82
CA TYR A 255 -7.96 14.33 -13.56
C TYR A 255 -6.99 15.33 -14.15
N GLU A 256 -7.53 16.50 -14.49
CA GLU A 256 -6.74 17.68 -14.81
C GLU A 256 -6.61 18.57 -13.58
N LEU A 257 -5.45 19.20 -13.45
CA LEU A 257 -5.06 19.98 -12.27
C LEU A 257 -4.56 21.35 -12.62
N VAL A 258 -4.83 22.28 -11.69
CA VAL A 258 -4.09 23.53 -11.57
C VAL A 258 -3.13 23.41 -10.38
N ALA A 259 -1.84 23.54 -10.64
CA ALA A 259 -0.80 23.67 -9.64
C ALA A 259 -0.34 25.12 -9.56
N THR A 260 -0.66 25.81 -8.47
CA THR A 260 -0.26 27.19 -8.23
C THR A 260 0.97 27.21 -7.33
N PRO A 261 2.12 27.76 -7.77
CA PRO A 261 3.31 27.88 -6.93
C PRO A 261 3.04 28.63 -5.63
N ARG A 262 3.74 28.24 -4.56
CA ARG A 262 3.71 28.88 -3.23
C ARG A 262 4.93 29.76 -3.00
#